data_AF-A0A0A1H7Q8-F1
#
_entry.id   AF-A0A0A1H7Q8-F1
#
_cell.length_a   1.000
_cell.length_b   1.000
_cell.length_c   1.000
_cell.angle_alpha   90.00
_cell.angle_beta   90.00
_cell.angle_gamma   90.00
#
_symmetry.space_group_name_H-M   'P 1'
#
loop_
_entity.id
_entity.type
_entity.pdbx_description
1 polymer ?
#
loop_
_entity_poly.entity_id
_entity_poly.type
_entity_poly.pdbx_seq_one_letter_code
_entity_poly.pdbx_strand_id
1 'polypeptide(L)'
;MRPGAEQHNAVGPQGRLRPRAETGAGRPDLAREPPGRRPAAFLDRDGVINVDHGYVYRQEDFAFVPGVLDAAADLARMGYALVVVTNQSGIARGYYTENDFHTLADWMRARFAEAGAPLAGVYHCPHHPDAGDGTLRRDCDCRKPAPGMLLAAARDLNLDLSRSALFGDKCDDLRAAQAAGVPLRVLLGKDGAAMPQDACPDALTSARHPSLAHALADPALRGRLLQCGVSPPPQAGAPEE
;
A
#
# COMPACT_ATOMS: atom_id res chain seq x y z
N MET A 1 -60.89 -1.09 59.93
CA MET A 1 -61.71 -1.68 58.86
C MET A 1 -60.98 -2.92 58.34
N ARG A 2 -61.53 -4.11 58.55
CA ARG A 2 -61.11 -5.38 57.88
C ARG A 2 -61.77 -5.45 56.48
N PRO A 3 -61.57 -6.49 55.64
CA PRO A 3 -60.47 -7.48 55.43
C PRO A 3 -59.92 -7.32 53.97
N GLY A 4 -58.99 -8.08 53.37
CA GLY A 4 -58.47 -9.43 53.55
C GLY A 4 -58.86 -10.32 52.34
N ALA A 5 -57.86 -10.94 51.70
CA ALA A 5 -57.93 -12.14 50.84
C ALA A 5 -58.66 -11.99 49.47
N GLU A 6 -58.45 -12.78 48.41
CA GLU A 6 -57.77 -14.05 48.20
C GLU A 6 -57.60 -14.28 46.68
N GLN A 7 -56.87 -15.33 46.34
CA GLN A 7 -56.53 -15.85 45.00
C GLN A 7 -57.77 -16.21 44.16
N HIS A 8 -57.65 -16.30 42.83
CA HIS A 8 -58.19 -17.44 42.05
C HIS A 8 -57.62 -17.51 40.62
N ASN A 9 -57.31 -18.74 40.25
CA ASN A 9 -56.83 -19.25 38.97
C ASN A 9 -58.03 -19.44 38.02
N ALA A 10 -57.89 -19.16 36.73
CA ALA A 10 -58.87 -19.56 35.73
C ALA A 10 -58.21 -19.86 34.37
N VAL A 11 -58.18 -21.15 34.06
CA VAL A 11 -57.93 -21.72 32.74
C VAL A 11 -59.26 -21.77 31.99
N GLY A 12 -59.27 -21.41 30.70
CA GLY A 12 -60.42 -21.53 29.80
C GLY A 12 -60.01 -21.43 28.31
N PRO A 13 -60.78 -22.00 27.36
CA PRO A 13 -60.21 -22.92 26.37
C PRO A 13 -60.15 -22.44 24.91
N GLN A 14 -59.30 -23.16 24.16
CA GLN A 14 -59.31 -23.46 22.72
C GLN A 14 -60.27 -22.69 21.79
N GLY A 15 -59.69 -21.99 20.82
CA GLY A 15 -60.33 -21.61 19.56
C GLY A 15 -59.36 -21.78 18.40
N ARG A 16 -59.57 -22.82 17.58
CA ARG A 16 -58.86 -23.03 16.30
C ARG A 16 -59.37 -22.03 15.28
N LEU A 17 -58.47 -21.43 14.50
CA LEU A 17 -58.62 -21.27 13.06
C LEU A 17 -57.25 -20.99 12.44
N ARG A 18 -56.76 -21.90 11.58
CA ARG A 18 -55.75 -21.56 10.56
C ARG A 18 -56.48 -20.92 9.38
N PRO A 19 -55.82 -20.01 8.65
CA PRO A 19 -55.39 -20.42 7.31
C PRO A 19 -53.98 -19.93 6.90
N ARG A 20 -53.34 -20.82 6.14
CA ARG A 20 -52.42 -20.63 4.99
C ARG A 20 -51.40 -19.49 4.99
N ALA A 21 -50.13 -19.93 5.11
CA ALA A 21 -49.01 -19.69 4.21
C ALA A 21 -48.97 -18.36 3.42
N GLU A 22 -48.02 -17.51 3.79
CA GLU A 22 -47.21 -16.77 2.82
C GLU A 22 -45.73 -16.96 3.16
N THR A 23 -45.08 -17.74 2.30
CA THR A 23 -43.63 -17.92 2.24
C THR A 23 -43.01 -16.64 1.67
N GLY A 24 -42.47 -15.82 2.56
CA GLY A 24 -41.59 -14.70 2.22
C GLY A 24 -40.23 -14.89 2.86
N ALA A 25 -39.53 -15.99 2.53
CA ALA A 25 -38.10 -16.09 2.79
C ALA A 25 -37.41 -15.03 1.92
N GLY A 26 -37.30 -13.81 2.46
CA GLY A 26 -36.42 -12.80 1.91
C GLY A 26 -35.03 -13.40 1.82
N ARG A 27 -34.57 -13.66 0.60
CA ARG A 27 -33.16 -13.96 0.34
C ARG A 27 -32.35 -12.90 1.09
N PRO A 28 -31.29 -13.29 1.84
CA PRO A 28 -30.37 -12.29 2.33
C PRO A 28 -29.90 -11.52 1.10
N ASP A 29 -30.13 -10.22 1.13
CA ASP A 29 -29.60 -9.28 0.16
C ASP A 29 -28.11 -9.59 0.06
N LEU A 30 -27.71 -10.21 -1.06
CA LEU A 30 -26.32 -10.48 -1.36
C LEU A 30 -25.70 -9.10 -1.51
N ALA A 31 -25.16 -8.61 -0.40
CA ALA A 31 -24.45 -7.36 -0.31
C ALA A 31 -23.56 -7.28 -1.54
N ARG A 32 -23.90 -6.38 -2.46
CA ARG A 32 -23.05 -6.05 -3.61
C ARG A 32 -21.66 -5.87 -3.05
N GLU A 33 -20.70 -6.67 -3.52
CA GLU A 33 -19.30 -6.49 -3.16
C GLU A 33 -18.97 -5.00 -3.34
N PRO A 34 -18.36 -4.35 -2.34
CA PRO A 34 -17.92 -2.97 -2.51
C PRO A 34 -17.06 -2.90 -3.77
N PRO A 35 -17.15 -1.83 -4.58
CA PRO A 35 -16.35 -1.71 -5.80
C PRO A 35 -14.90 -2.05 -5.48
N GLY A 36 -14.36 -3.03 -6.20
CA GLY A 36 -13.12 -3.72 -5.82
C GLY A 36 -12.01 -2.73 -5.50
N ARG A 37 -11.46 -2.82 -4.28
CA ARG A 37 -10.37 -1.95 -3.83
C ARG A 37 -9.19 -2.07 -4.81
N ARG A 38 -8.61 -0.93 -5.19
CA ARG A 38 -7.50 -0.89 -6.15
C ARG A 38 -6.23 -1.48 -5.53
N PRO A 39 -5.45 -2.30 -6.25
CA PRO A 39 -4.14 -2.73 -5.78
C PRO A 39 -3.15 -1.55 -5.78
N ALA A 40 -2.07 -1.67 -5.01
CA ALA A 40 -0.99 -0.70 -4.99
C ALA A 40 0.36 -1.31 -5.36
N ALA A 41 1.17 -0.51 -6.04
CA ALA A 41 2.59 -0.78 -6.24
C ALA A 41 3.34 0.12 -5.25
N PHE A 42 3.80 -0.49 -4.17
CA PHE A 42 4.63 0.16 -3.16
C PHE A 42 6.07 0.20 -3.64
N LEU A 43 6.64 1.40 -3.67
CA LEU A 43 8.01 1.65 -4.12
C LEU A 43 8.81 2.17 -2.92
N ASP A 44 9.97 1.56 -2.62
CA ASP A 44 10.97 2.31 -1.85
C ASP A 44 11.50 3.48 -2.70
N ARG A 45 12.17 4.44 -2.05
CA ARG A 45 12.72 5.62 -2.70
C ARG A 45 14.19 5.42 -3.02
N ASP A 46 15.03 5.37 -1.99
CA ASP A 46 16.48 5.28 -2.12
C ASP A 46 16.89 3.85 -2.50
N GLY A 47 17.52 3.69 -3.66
CA GLY A 47 17.89 2.41 -4.23
C GLY A 47 16.87 1.84 -5.22
N VAL A 48 15.71 2.48 -5.37
CA VAL A 48 14.61 2.01 -6.25
C VAL A 48 14.16 3.09 -7.21
N ILE A 49 13.74 4.26 -6.69
CA ILE A 49 13.38 5.44 -7.47
C ILE A 49 14.61 6.26 -7.81
N ASN A 50 15.40 6.61 -6.80
CA ASN A 50 16.70 7.24 -6.98
C ASN A 50 17.84 6.29 -6.63
N VAL A 51 19.01 6.57 -7.19
CA VAL A 51 20.25 5.92 -6.76
C VAL A 51 20.48 6.25 -5.28
N ASP A 52 20.81 5.24 -4.48
CA ASP A 52 21.10 5.40 -3.05
C ASP A 52 22.50 6.01 -2.86
N HIS A 53 22.56 7.33 -2.78
CA HIS A 53 23.75 8.09 -2.35
C HIS A 53 23.73 8.38 -0.84
N GLY A 54 22.89 7.67 -0.07
CA GLY A 54 22.66 7.91 1.35
C GLY A 54 21.56 8.96 1.58
N TYR A 55 21.89 10.02 2.31
CA TYR A 55 20.92 11.02 2.76
C TYR A 55 20.57 12.02 1.65
N VAL A 56 19.88 11.57 0.59
CA VAL A 56 19.43 12.43 -0.51
C VAL A 56 18.19 13.22 -0.07
N TYR A 57 18.34 14.55 0.02
CA TYR A 57 17.25 15.48 0.38
C TYR A 57 17.17 16.72 -0.53
N ARG A 58 18.06 16.86 -1.52
CA ARG A 58 18.11 17.97 -2.47
C ARG A 58 17.88 17.46 -3.89
N GLN A 59 17.27 18.27 -4.74
CA GLN A 59 16.91 17.87 -6.11
C GLN A 59 18.15 17.62 -6.97
N GLU A 60 19.18 18.44 -6.76
CA GLU A 60 20.48 18.37 -7.43
C GLU A 60 21.24 17.06 -7.15
N ASP A 61 20.97 16.43 -6.01
CA ASP A 61 21.57 15.14 -5.60
C ASP A 61 20.68 13.95 -6.01
N PHE A 62 19.50 14.20 -6.56
CA PHE A 62 18.52 13.17 -6.90
C PHE A 62 18.72 12.66 -8.33
N ALA A 63 19.42 11.54 -8.45
CA ALA A 63 19.57 10.81 -9.70
C ALA A 63 18.52 9.70 -9.81
N PHE A 64 17.60 9.79 -10.77
CA PHE A 64 16.64 8.71 -11.05
C PHE A 64 17.37 7.43 -11.49
N VAL A 65 16.91 6.29 -10.99
CA VAL A 65 17.33 4.99 -11.52
C VAL A 65 16.87 4.89 -12.99
N PRO A 66 17.74 4.46 -13.93
CA PRO A 66 17.38 4.40 -15.34
C PRO A 66 16.09 3.62 -15.62
N GLY A 67 15.18 4.24 -16.39
CA GLY A 67 13.90 3.65 -16.80
C GLY A 67 12.82 3.59 -15.73
N VAL A 68 13.06 4.12 -14.52
CA VAL A 68 12.11 3.97 -13.41
C VAL A 68 10.77 4.68 -13.66
N LEU A 69 10.79 5.86 -14.30
CA LEU A 69 9.57 6.61 -14.61
C LEU A 69 8.70 5.90 -15.66
N ASP A 70 9.31 5.32 -16.69
CA ASP A 70 8.60 4.54 -17.70
C ASP A 70 7.98 3.27 -17.09
N ALA A 71 8.72 2.60 -16.20
CA ALA A 71 8.23 1.44 -15.48
C ALA A 71 7.10 1.80 -14.52
N ALA A 72 7.18 2.94 -13.83
CA ALA A 72 6.11 3.46 -13.01
C ALA A 72 4.84 3.74 -13.84
N ALA A 73 4.99 4.35 -15.03
CA ALA A 73 3.88 4.58 -15.95
C ALA A 73 3.24 3.27 -16.41
N ASP A 74 4.03 2.22 -16.62
CA ASP A 74 3.54 0.87 -16.90
C ASP A 74 2.68 0.31 -15.76
N LEU A 75 3.12 0.43 -14.51
CA LEU A 75 2.33 0.01 -13.35
C LEU A 75 1.02 0.80 -13.21
N ALA A 76 1.08 2.12 -13.46
CA ALA A 76 -0.11 2.96 -13.48
C ALA A 76 -1.10 2.51 -14.57
N ARG A 77 -0.62 2.19 -15.78
CA ARG A 77 -1.43 1.62 -16.88
C ARG A 77 -2.03 0.25 -16.53
N MET A 78 -1.38 -0.53 -15.67
CA MET A 78 -1.92 -1.78 -15.12
C MET A 78 -2.95 -1.56 -13.98
N GLY A 79 -3.26 -0.30 -13.65
CA GLY A 79 -4.26 0.07 -12.64
C GLY A 79 -3.79 0.01 -11.20
N TYR A 80 -2.49 0.00 -10.96
CA TYR A 80 -1.94 0.10 -9.61
C TYR A 80 -1.95 1.55 -9.13
N ALA A 81 -2.33 1.76 -7.87
CA ALA A 81 -2.00 2.98 -7.16
C ALA A 81 -0.50 2.99 -6.83
N LEU A 82 0.25 3.95 -7.37
CA LEU A 82 1.68 4.08 -7.05
C LEU A 82 1.87 4.77 -5.71
N VAL A 83 2.54 4.11 -4.77
CA VAL A 83 2.74 4.63 -3.41
C VAL A 83 4.20 4.52 -3.02
N VAL A 84 4.81 5.64 -2.62
CA VAL A 84 6.18 5.63 -2.08
C VAL A 84 6.13 5.36 -0.58
N VAL A 85 6.97 4.43 -0.10
CA VAL A 85 7.12 4.10 1.33
C VAL A 85 8.60 4.06 1.70
N THR A 86 9.09 5.06 2.43
CA THR A 86 10.53 5.26 2.64
C THR A 86 10.94 5.54 4.08
N ASN A 87 12.07 4.96 4.52
CA ASN A 87 12.68 5.27 5.81
C ASN A 87 13.61 6.48 5.65
N GLN A 88 13.30 7.61 6.31
CA GLN A 88 14.02 8.88 6.19
C GLN A 88 14.69 9.27 7.52
N SER A 89 15.54 8.39 8.05
CA SER A 89 16.22 8.62 9.34
C SER A 89 17.22 9.78 9.32
N GLY A 90 17.53 10.37 8.17
CA GLY A 90 18.32 11.59 8.12
C GLY A 90 17.66 12.76 8.88
N ILE A 91 16.32 12.74 8.99
CA ILE A 91 15.56 13.70 9.80
C ILE A 91 15.88 13.52 11.28
N ALA A 92 15.71 12.33 11.84
CA ALA A 92 16.10 12.04 13.22
C ALA A 92 17.59 12.29 13.48
N ARG A 93 18.46 12.13 12.48
CA ARG A 93 19.90 12.38 12.60
C ARG A 93 20.28 13.85 12.45
N GLY A 94 19.32 14.73 12.12
CA GLY A 94 19.55 16.16 11.95
C GLY A 94 20.30 16.55 10.67
N TYR A 95 20.32 15.68 9.65
CA TYR A 95 20.98 15.97 8.37
C TYR A 95 20.15 16.89 7.46
N TYR A 96 18.82 16.81 7.58
CA TYR A 96 17.85 17.65 6.89
C TYR A 96 16.55 17.66 7.68
N THR A 97 15.69 18.63 7.38
CA THR A 97 14.40 18.80 8.05
C THR A 97 13.29 18.02 7.34
N GLU A 98 12.15 17.85 8.03
CA GLU A 98 10.95 17.29 7.42
C GLU A 98 10.42 18.19 6.28
N ASN A 99 10.62 19.50 6.37
CA ASN A 99 10.30 20.44 5.29
C ASN A 99 11.15 20.20 4.02
N ASP A 100 12.44 19.90 4.18
CA ASP A 100 13.33 19.57 3.05
C ASP A 100 12.85 18.29 2.37
N PHE A 101 12.47 17.28 3.17
CA PHE A 101 11.87 16.05 2.65
C PHE A 101 10.59 16.34 1.85
N HIS A 102 9.66 17.15 2.39
CA HIS A 102 8.42 17.49 1.69
C HIS A 102 8.68 18.26 0.39
N THR A 103 9.63 19.19 0.39
CA THR A 103 10.03 19.95 -0.80
C THR A 103 10.54 19.01 -1.90
N LEU A 104 11.41 18.05 -1.56
CA LEU A 104 11.89 17.04 -2.50
C LEU A 104 10.76 16.10 -2.95
N ALA A 105 9.89 15.68 -2.02
CA ALA A 105 8.78 14.79 -2.32
C ALA A 105 7.79 15.43 -3.31
N ASP A 106 7.49 16.71 -3.18
CA ASP A 106 6.57 17.42 -4.08
C ASP A 106 7.17 17.60 -5.47
N TRP A 107 8.46 17.90 -5.56
CA TRP A 107 9.19 17.87 -6.83
C TRP A 107 9.14 16.48 -7.48
N MET A 108 9.38 15.41 -6.69
CA MET A 108 9.32 14.03 -7.18
C MET A 108 7.91 13.68 -7.68
N ARG A 109 6.85 14.07 -6.96
CA ARG A 109 5.45 13.89 -7.42
C ARG A 109 5.23 14.54 -8.77
N ALA A 110 5.74 15.76 -8.98
CA ALA A 110 5.61 16.45 -10.26
C ALA A 110 6.31 15.69 -11.39
N ARG A 111 7.53 15.16 -11.17
CA ARG A 111 8.25 14.34 -12.18
C ARG A 111 7.47 13.06 -12.53
N PHE A 112 6.89 12.40 -11.54
CA PHE A 112 6.06 11.21 -11.74
C PHE A 112 4.77 11.53 -12.51
N ALA A 113 4.12 12.65 -12.20
CA ALA A 113 2.92 13.10 -12.91
C ALA A 113 3.22 13.42 -14.39
N GLU A 114 4.33 14.13 -14.67
CA GLU A 114 4.78 14.43 -16.03
C GLU A 114 5.06 13.17 -16.86
N ALA A 115 5.52 12.09 -16.22
CA ALA A 115 5.75 10.79 -16.86
C ALA A 115 4.46 9.95 -17.04
N GLY A 116 3.27 10.48 -16.70
CA GLY A 116 2.01 9.74 -16.76
C GLY A 116 1.85 8.69 -15.64
N ALA A 117 2.59 8.84 -14.55
CA ALA A 117 2.65 7.92 -13.43
C ALA A 117 2.37 8.62 -12.09
N PRO A 118 1.24 9.33 -11.91
CA PRO A 118 1.01 10.13 -10.71
C PRO A 118 1.04 9.27 -9.44
N LEU A 119 1.80 9.72 -8.44
CA LEU A 119 1.88 9.07 -7.13
C LEU A 119 0.58 9.28 -6.36
N ALA A 120 -0.07 8.19 -5.96
CA ALA A 120 -1.26 8.21 -5.12
C ALA A 120 -0.95 8.61 -3.66
N GLY A 121 0.30 8.41 -3.21
CA GLY A 121 0.75 8.79 -1.88
C GLY A 121 2.26 8.67 -1.71
N VAL A 122 2.81 9.44 -0.78
CA VAL A 122 4.21 9.31 -0.33
C VAL A 122 4.17 9.28 1.18
N TYR A 123 4.67 8.21 1.75
CA TYR A 123 4.70 7.94 3.18
C TYR A 123 6.16 7.78 3.59
N HIS A 124 6.55 8.47 4.66
CA HIS A 124 7.90 8.39 5.20
C HIS A 124 7.90 8.13 6.70
N CYS A 125 8.96 7.46 7.16
CA CYS A 125 9.27 7.37 8.58
C CYS A 125 10.48 8.26 8.90
N PRO A 126 10.32 9.35 9.67
CA PRO A 126 11.44 10.21 10.07
C PRO A 126 12.26 9.65 11.24
N HIS A 127 11.74 8.63 11.94
CA HIS A 127 12.29 8.14 13.21
C HIS A 127 13.51 7.23 13.06
N HIS A 128 14.29 7.16 14.14
CA HIS A 128 15.39 6.21 14.31
C HIS A 128 15.37 5.66 15.76
N PRO A 129 15.69 4.37 15.98
CA PRO A 129 15.69 3.79 17.33
C PRO A 129 16.68 4.50 18.28
N ASP A 130 17.89 4.77 17.79
CA ASP A 130 18.97 5.29 18.65
C ASP A 130 19.38 6.75 18.39
N ALA A 131 18.81 7.40 17.37
CA ALA A 131 19.24 8.74 16.93
C ALA A 131 18.09 9.73 16.97
N GLY A 132 18.42 11.00 17.23
CA GLY A 132 17.47 12.11 17.35
C GLY A 132 17.13 12.47 18.79
N ASP A 133 16.29 13.48 18.92
CA ASP A 133 15.76 13.99 20.19
C ASP A 133 14.23 13.91 20.22
N GLY A 134 13.66 14.18 21.39
CA GLY A 134 12.21 14.26 21.60
C GLY A 134 11.46 13.07 21.01
N THR A 135 10.58 13.36 20.06
CA THR A 135 9.69 12.38 19.42
C THR A 135 10.34 11.59 18.28
N LEU A 136 11.55 11.99 17.83
CA LEU A 136 12.23 11.39 16.67
C LEU A 136 13.04 10.13 17.03
N ARG A 137 13.58 10.07 18.26
CA ARG A 137 14.28 8.89 18.76
C ARG A 137 13.32 7.91 19.43
N ARG A 138 12.83 6.94 18.66
CA ARG A 138 11.91 5.93 19.16
C ARG A 138 11.90 4.69 18.27
N ASP A 139 11.48 3.58 18.87
CA ASP A 139 10.94 2.45 18.13
C ASP A 139 9.51 2.81 17.69
N CYS A 140 9.23 2.82 16.38
CA CYS A 140 7.91 3.14 15.83
C CYS A 140 7.39 2.03 14.95
N ASP A 141 6.07 1.88 14.90
CA ASP A 141 5.40 0.95 13.98
C ASP A 141 5.53 1.33 12.50
N CYS A 142 6.03 2.54 12.24
CA CYS A 142 6.15 3.12 10.92
C CYS A 142 7.44 2.76 10.18
N ARG A 143 8.54 2.50 10.89
CA ARG A 143 9.87 2.29 10.30
C ARG A 143 9.96 0.87 9.76
N LYS A 144 10.25 0.70 8.47
CA LYS A 144 10.53 -0.64 7.90
C LYS A 144 11.68 -1.28 8.70
N PRO A 145 11.56 -2.53 9.15
CA PRO A 145 10.67 -3.59 8.67
C PRO A 145 9.24 -3.63 9.25
N ALA A 146 8.84 -2.68 10.09
CA ALA A 146 7.45 -2.59 10.53
C ALA A 146 6.51 -2.17 9.36
N PRO A 147 5.26 -2.69 9.32
CA PRO A 147 4.36 -2.50 8.17
C PRO A 147 3.58 -1.17 8.20
N GLY A 148 3.79 -0.30 9.20
CA GLY A 148 2.89 0.81 9.49
C GLY A 148 2.65 1.78 8.33
N MET A 149 3.69 2.09 7.54
CA MET A 149 3.52 2.95 6.35
C MET A 149 2.61 2.31 5.28
N LEU A 150 2.75 1.01 5.03
CA LEU A 150 1.92 0.28 4.07
C LEU A 150 0.46 0.21 4.55
N LEU A 151 0.27 -0.07 5.84
CA LEU A 151 -1.06 -0.14 6.46
C LEU A 151 -1.75 1.23 6.51
N ALA A 152 -1.00 2.31 6.75
CA ALA A 152 -1.51 3.68 6.68
C ALA A 152 -1.97 4.01 5.25
N ALA A 153 -1.10 3.78 4.25
CA ALA A 153 -1.45 3.97 2.85
C ALA A 153 -2.69 3.17 2.43
N ALA A 154 -2.79 1.91 2.85
CA ALA A 154 -3.96 1.09 2.52
C ALA A 154 -5.26 1.64 3.09
N ARG A 155 -5.22 2.20 4.29
CA ARG A 155 -6.37 2.81 4.96
C ARG A 155 -6.76 4.13 4.29
N ASP A 156 -5.80 5.02 4.09
CA ASP A 156 -6.03 6.37 3.57
C ASP A 156 -6.48 6.36 2.09
N LEU A 157 -5.94 5.42 1.31
CA LEU A 157 -6.15 5.32 -0.14
C LEU A 157 -7.12 4.19 -0.55
N ASN A 158 -7.72 3.51 0.44
CA ASN A 158 -8.64 2.38 0.29
C ASN A 158 -8.09 1.28 -0.65
N LEU A 159 -6.88 0.80 -0.36
CA LEU A 159 -6.13 -0.14 -1.19
C LEU A 159 -6.42 -1.60 -0.83
N ASP A 160 -6.23 -2.49 -1.82
CA ASP A 160 -6.21 -3.94 -1.61
C ASP A 160 -4.76 -4.45 -1.48
N LEU A 161 -4.32 -4.68 -0.24
CA LEU A 161 -2.98 -5.21 0.03
C LEU A 161 -2.79 -6.64 -0.50
N SER A 162 -3.85 -7.45 -0.57
CA SER A 162 -3.78 -8.85 -1.01
C SER A 162 -3.48 -9.00 -2.51
N ARG A 163 -3.66 -7.91 -3.27
CA ARG A 163 -3.33 -7.81 -4.71
C ARG A 163 -2.20 -6.83 -5.00
N SER A 164 -1.57 -6.29 -3.96
CA SER A 164 -0.53 -5.29 -4.08
C SER A 164 0.84 -5.93 -4.32
N ALA A 165 1.79 -5.10 -4.75
CA ALA A 165 3.19 -5.45 -4.91
C ALA A 165 4.07 -4.46 -4.15
N LEU A 166 5.20 -4.92 -3.63
CA LEU A 166 6.27 -4.06 -3.13
C LEU A 166 7.56 -4.30 -3.90
N PHE A 167 8.22 -3.20 -4.26
CA PHE A 167 9.53 -3.14 -4.88
C PHE A 167 10.49 -2.38 -3.95
N GLY A 168 11.52 -3.08 -3.44
CA GLY A 168 12.46 -2.53 -2.46
C GLY A 168 13.89 -3.02 -2.73
N ASP A 169 14.90 -2.32 -2.20
CA ASP A 169 16.30 -2.70 -2.35
C ASP A 169 16.84 -3.49 -1.14
N LYS A 170 16.11 -3.49 -0.02
CA LYS A 170 16.53 -4.09 1.25
C LYS A 170 15.55 -5.15 1.73
N CYS A 171 16.06 -6.11 2.51
CA CYS A 171 15.20 -7.14 3.11
C CYS A 171 14.13 -6.57 4.05
N ASP A 172 14.40 -5.42 4.66
CA ASP A 172 13.44 -4.76 5.55
C ASP A 172 12.19 -4.30 4.80
N ASP A 173 12.31 -3.92 3.52
CA ASP A 173 11.16 -3.59 2.69
C ASP A 173 10.26 -4.80 2.49
N LEU A 174 10.87 -5.94 2.16
CA LEU A 174 10.13 -7.18 1.93
C LEU A 174 9.51 -7.70 3.23
N ARG A 175 10.18 -7.54 4.38
CA ARG A 175 9.60 -7.88 5.71
C ARG A 175 8.39 -7.02 6.02
N ALA A 176 8.47 -5.72 5.76
CA ALA A 176 7.33 -4.82 5.92
C ALA A 176 6.16 -5.22 5.01
N ALA A 177 6.45 -5.56 3.75
CA ALA A 177 5.46 -6.08 2.80
C ALA A 177 4.80 -7.37 3.30
N GLN A 178 5.60 -8.35 3.75
CA GLN A 178 5.09 -9.61 4.29
C GLN A 178 4.20 -9.36 5.51
N ALA A 179 4.63 -8.53 6.46
CA ALA A 179 3.87 -8.20 7.66
C ALA A 179 2.57 -7.45 7.33
N ALA A 180 2.54 -6.68 6.23
CA ALA A 180 1.35 -6.00 5.73
C ALA A 180 0.42 -6.91 4.90
N GLY A 181 0.82 -8.15 4.60
CA GLY A 181 0.04 -9.07 3.76
C GLY A 181 0.17 -8.81 2.24
N VAL A 182 1.21 -8.10 1.81
CA VAL A 182 1.52 -7.86 0.39
C VAL A 182 2.24 -9.09 -0.20
N PRO A 183 1.64 -9.82 -1.16
CA PRO A 183 2.16 -11.10 -1.59
C PRO A 183 3.34 -10.99 -2.56
N LEU A 184 3.33 -10.02 -3.47
CA LEU A 184 4.38 -9.85 -4.47
C LEU A 184 5.46 -8.93 -3.92
N ARG A 185 6.65 -9.49 -3.65
CA ARG A 185 7.76 -8.83 -2.96
C ARG A 185 9.02 -8.95 -3.82
N VAL A 186 9.38 -7.88 -4.51
CA VAL A 186 10.47 -7.86 -5.49
C VAL A 186 11.68 -7.14 -4.91
N LEU A 187 12.82 -7.84 -4.89
CA LEU A 187 14.08 -7.25 -4.45
C LEU A 187 14.82 -6.66 -5.66
N LEU A 188 15.24 -5.41 -5.55
CA LEU A 188 15.91 -4.65 -6.60
C LEU A 188 17.36 -4.31 -6.24
N GLY A 189 18.20 -4.09 -7.25
CA GLY A 189 19.54 -3.53 -7.06
C GLY A 189 19.50 -2.03 -6.76
N LYS A 190 20.46 -1.54 -5.97
CA LYS A 190 20.49 -0.17 -5.42
C LYS A 190 20.78 0.94 -6.44
N ASP A 191 21.32 0.60 -7.59
CA ASP A 191 21.72 1.54 -8.65
C ASP A 191 21.01 1.26 -9.98
N GLY A 192 20.17 0.23 -10.02
CA GLY A 192 19.52 -0.24 -11.23
C GLY A 192 20.40 -0.97 -12.23
N ALA A 193 21.69 -1.16 -11.93
CA ALA A 193 22.68 -1.74 -12.85
C ALA A 193 23.03 -3.18 -12.51
N ALA A 194 23.12 -3.51 -11.22
CA ALA A 194 23.48 -4.85 -10.75
C ALA A 194 22.31 -5.56 -10.05
N MET A 195 22.35 -6.89 -10.01
CA MET A 195 21.44 -7.68 -9.18
C MET A 195 21.57 -7.30 -7.70
N PRO A 196 20.49 -7.40 -6.90
CA PRO A 196 20.54 -7.12 -5.47
C PRO A 196 21.59 -8.01 -4.78
N GLN A 197 22.44 -7.37 -3.97
CA GLN A 197 23.47 -8.06 -3.19
C GLN A 197 22.94 -8.56 -1.84
N ASP A 198 21.83 -7.99 -1.36
CA ASP A 198 21.24 -8.36 -0.09
C ASP A 198 20.72 -9.81 -0.10
N ALA A 199 21.22 -10.61 0.84
CA ALA A 199 20.86 -12.00 1.03
C ALA A 199 19.53 -12.15 1.78
N CYS A 200 18.44 -11.64 1.19
CA CYS A 200 17.10 -11.88 1.73
C CYS A 200 16.70 -13.34 1.54
N PRO A 201 15.99 -13.97 2.51
CA PRO A 201 15.52 -15.35 2.35
C PRO A 201 14.61 -15.50 1.12
N ASP A 202 14.69 -16.64 0.45
CA ASP A 202 13.86 -16.89 -0.74
C ASP A 202 12.37 -16.98 -0.39
N ALA A 203 12.02 -17.46 0.80
CA ALA A 203 10.64 -17.45 1.31
C ALA A 203 10.05 -16.02 1.39
N LEU A 204 10.91 -15.01 1.55
CA LEU A 204 10.52 -13.60 1.62
C LEU A 204 10.46 -12.96 0.22
N THR A 205 11.23 -13.49 -0.74
CA THR A 205 11.52 -12.82 -2.02
C THR A 205 10.80 -13.49 -3.17
N SER A 206 9.90 -12.78 -3.83
CA SER A 206 9.14 -13.30 -4.98
C SER A 206 9.91 -13.27 -6.29
N ALA A 207 10.81 -12.31 -6.47
CA ALA A 207 11.64 -12.12 -7.65
C ALA A 207 12.81 -11.19 -7.32
N ARG A 208 13.87 -11.23 -8.14
CA ARG A 208 15.06 -10.39 -8.01
C ARG A 208 15.41 -9.80 -9.37
N HIS A 209 15.62 -8.50 -9.45
CA HIS A 209 15.99 -7.81 -10.68
C HIS A 209 16.96 -6.66 -10.43
N PRO A 210 17.72 -6.21 -11.43
CA PRO A 210 18.60 -5.06 -11.25
C PRO A 210 17.85 -3.77 -10.94
N SER A 211 16.72 -3.52 -11.60
CA SER A 211 15.92 -2.30 -11.43
C SER A 211 14.43 -2.56 -11.62
N LEU A 212 13.59 -1.56 -11.32
CA LEU A 212 12.15 -1.62 -11.59
C LEU A 212 11.88 -1.84 -13.09
N ALA A 213 12.65 -1.20 -13.97
CA ALA A 213 12.50 -1.37 -15.41
C ALA A 213 12.77 -2.83 -15.85
N HIS A 214 13.84 -3.44 -15.33
CA HIS A 214 14.12 -4.86 -15.58
C HIS A 214 13.04 -5.78 -15.03
N ALA A 215 12.48 -5.46 -13.85
CA ALA A 215 11.40 -6.21 -13.26
C ALA A 215 10.14 -6.21 -14.14
N LEU A 216 9.79 -5.06 -14.74
CA LEU A 216 8.60 -4.99 -15.61
C LEU A 216 8.83 -5.51 -17.03
N ALA A 217 10.09 -5.67 -17.43
CA ALA A 217 10.49 -6.34 -18.67
C ALA A 217 10.45 -7.87 -18.56
N ASP A 218 10.50 -8.45 -17.34
CA ASP A 218 10.35 -9.89 -17.13
C ASP A 218 8.91 -10.34 -17.43
N PRO A 219 8.67 -11.19 -18.45
CA PRO A 219 7.34 -11.66 -18.80
C PRO A 219 6.61 -12.40 -17.67
N ALA A 220 7.33 -13.16 -16.83
CA ALA A 220 6.74 -13.92 -15.74
C ALA A 220 6.23 -12.99 -14.64
N LEU A 221 7.04 -12.01 -14.26
CA LEU A 221 6.64 -11.00 -13.26
C LEU A 221 5.53 -10.10 -13.80
N ARG A 222 5.65 -9.62 -15.04
CA ARG A 222 4.63 -8.81 -15.71
C ARG A 222 3.30 -9.55 -15.80
N GLY A 223 3.32 -10.84 -16.13
CA GLY A 223 2.11 -11.67 -16.16
C GLY A 223 1.40 -11.75 -14.81
N ARG A 224 2.15 -11.90 -13.70
CA ARG A 224 1.58 -11.87 -12.34
C ARG A 224 1.01 -10.50 -11.99
N LEU A 225 1.72 -9.42 -12.33
CA LEU A 225 1.24 -8.05 -12.09
C LEU A 225 -0.07 -7.75 -12.82
N LEU A 226 -0.22 -8.22 -14.07
CA LEU A 226 -1.46 -8.05 -14.86
C LEU A 226 -2.65 -8.83 -14.28
N GLN A 227 -2.42 -9.99 -13.67
CA GLN A 227 -3.48 -10.76 -13.00
C GLN A 227 -4.00 -10.06 -11.74
N CYS A 228 -3.12 -9.31 -11.06
CA CYS A 228 -3.47 -8.56 -9.87
C CYS A 228 -3.98 -7.15 -10.17
N GLY A 229 -3.60 -6.55 -11.30
CA GLY A 229 -4.06 -5.24 -11.76
C GLY A 229 -5.56 -5.18 -11.98
N VAL A 230 -6.12 -3.97 -11.98
CA VAL A 230 -7.48 -3.70 -12.47
C VAL A 230 -7.35 -2.91 -13.75
N SER A 231 -8.13 -3.21 -14.79
CA SER A 231 -8.13 -2.37 -16.00
C SER A 231 -8.39 -0.91 -15.59
N PRO A 232 -7.59 0.06 -16.06
CA PRO A 232 -7.81 1.45 -15.70
C PRO A 232 -9.22 1.88 -16.16
N PRO A 233 -9.91 2.76 -15.42
CA PRO A 233 -11.12 3.36 -15.93
C PRO A 233 -10.80 4.04 -17.27
N PRO A 234 -11.71 4.01 -18.26
CA PRO A 234 -11.49 4.70 -19.53
C PRO A 234 -11.14 6.15 -19.24
N GLN A 235 -9.99 6.62 -19.75
CA GLN A 235 -9.59 8.01 -19.59
C GLN A 235 -10.66 8.88 -20.23
N ALA A 236 -11.20 9.85 -19.46
CA ALA A 236 -12.08 10.87 -20.03
C ALA A 236 -11.29 11.57 -21.15
N GLY A 237 -11.83 11.53 -22.36
CA GLY A 237 -11.14 11.97 -23.58
C GLY A 237 -10.48 13.32 -23.40
N ALA A 238 -9.22 13.41 -23.83
CA ALA A 238 -8.60 14.71 -24.07
C ALA A 238 -9.47 15.48 -25.07
N PRO A 239 -9.68 16.79 -24.90
CA PRO A 239 -10.26 17.61 -25.95
C PRO A 239 -9.32 17.53 -27.16
N GLU A 240 -9.88 17.15 -28.32
CA GLU A 240 -9.21 17.34 -29.61
C GLU A 240 -9.02 18.86 -29.81
N GLU A 241 -7.76 19.29 -29.96
CA GLU A 241 -7.40 20.55 -30.62
C GLU A 241 -6.86 20.27 -32.03
#